data_AF-A0A538GWP8-F1
#
_entry.id   AF-A0A538GWP8-F1
#
_cell.length_a   1.000
_cell.length_b   1.000
_cell.length_c   1.000
_cell.angle_alpha   90.00
_cell.angle_beta   90.00
_cell.angle_gamma   90.00
#
_symmetry.space_group_name_H-M   'P 1'
#
loop_
_entity.id
_entity.type
_entity.pdbx_description
1 polymer ?
#
loop_
_entity_poly.entity_id
_entity_poly.type
_entity_poly.pdbx_seq_one_letter_code
_entity_poly.pdbx_strand_id
1 'polypeptide(L)' 'MKSFPPAQIRNVALVGHGGAGKTTLTEALLFCAGAITRQGRVEDGTTTTDFDPEEVKRGLSLSLALAPF' A
#
# COMPACT_ATOMS: atom_id res chain seq x y z
N MET A 1 19.75 4.41 -11.43
CA MET A 1 18.43 3.75 -11.55
C MET A 1 18.68 2.28 -11.81
N LYS A 2 18.12 1.35 -11.01
CA LYS A 2 18.28 -0.08 -11.30
C LYS A 2 17.46 -0.42 -12.54
N SER A 3 18.07 -1.11 -13.51
CA SER A 3 17.38 -1.56 -14.72
C SER A 3 16.97 -3.01 -14.53
N PHE A 4 15.70 -3.31 -14.77
CA PHE A 4 15.15 -4.66 -14.68
C PHE A 4 14.67 -5.10 -16.06
N PRO A 5 14.97 -6.34 -16.50
CA PRO A 5 14.36 -6.90 -17.70
C PRO A 5 12.83 -6.87 -17.57
N PRO A 6 12.06 -6.57 -18.64
CA PRO A 6 10.60 -6.48 -18.56
C PRO A 6 9.94 -7.73 -17.95
N ALA A 7 10.49 -8.92 -18.22
CA ALA A 7 10.01 -10.19 -17.68
C ALA A 7 10.13 -10.33 -16.15
N GLN A 8 10.91 -9.48 -15.49
CA GLN A 8 11.10 -9.48 -14.03
C GLN A 8 10.25 -8.42 -13.32
N ILE A 9 9.57 -7.54 -14.06
CA ILE A 9 8.73 -6.48 -13.49
C ILE A 9 7.33 -7.06 -13.22
N ARG A 10 6.82 -6.86 -12.00
CA ARG A 10 5.44 -7.21 -11.65
C ARG A 10 4.63 -5.97 -11.31
N ASN A 11 3.64 -5.68 -12.13
CA ASN A 11 2.65 -4.63 -11.86
C ASN A 11 1.40 -5.31 -11.29
N VAL A 12 1.00 -4.92 -10.07
CA VAL A 12 -0.16 -5.48 -9.37
C VAL A 12 -1.07 -4.33 -8.95
N ALA A 13 -2.38 -4.50 -9.16
CA ALA A 13 -3.41 -3.59 -8.66
C ALA A 13 -4.29 -4.32 -7.65
N LEU A 14 -4.50 -3.73 -6.47
CA LEU A 14 -5.41 -4.25 -5.46
C LEU A 14 -6.77 -3.57 -5.59
N VAL A 15 -7.80 -4.34 -5.94
CA VAL A 15 -9.16 -3.84 -6.20
C VAL A 15 -10.17 -4.67 -5.42
N GLY A 16 -11.21 -4.02 -4.90
CA GLY A 16 -12.20 -4.65 -4.02
C GLY A 16 -12.99 -3.62 -3.21
N HIS A 17 -14.10 -4.06 -2.62
CA HIS A 17 -15.01 -3.21 -1.83
C HIS A 17 -14.32 -2.55 -0.62
N GLY A 18 -14.95 -1.51 -0.08
CA GLY A 18 -14.53 -0.88 1.18
C GLY A 18 -14.45 -1.91 2.30
N GLY A 19 -13.41 -1.84 3.14
CA GLY A 19 -13.19 -2.80 4.23
C GLY A 19 -12.67 -4.19 3.81
N ALA A 20 -12.48 -4.47 2.52
CA ALA A 20 -11.97 -5.77 2.06
C ALA A 20 -10.47 -6.05 2.37
N GLY A 21 -9.80 -5.18 3.14
CA GLY A 21 -8.41 -5.37 3.57
C GLY A 21 -7.34 -5.01 2.54
N LYS A 22 -7.68 -4.27 1.47
CA LYS A 22 -6.73 -3.87 0.41
C LYS A 22 -5.50 -3.13 0.97
N THR A 23 -5.73 -2.09 1.75
CA THR A 23 -4.67 -1.26 2.33
C THR A 23 -3.82 -2.08 3.31
N THR A 24 -4.45 -2.91 4.13
CA THR A 24 -3.76 -3.82 5.04
C THR A 24 -2.87 -4.82 4.29
N LEU A 25 -3.33 -5.35 3.16
CA LEU A 25 -2.55 -6.23 2.30
C LEU A 25 -1.38 -5.48 1.65
N THR A 26 -1.57 -4.24 1.21
CA THR A 26 -0.47 -3.39 0.70
C THR A 26 0.64 -3.26 1.74
N GLU A 27 0.29 -2.94 2.99
CA GLU A 27 1.28 -2.84 4.09
C GLU A 27 2.02 -4.15 4.33
N ALA A 28 1.30 -5.28 4.30
CA ALA A 28 1.92 -6.60 4.43
C ALA A 28 2.91 -6.89 3.31
N LEU A 29 2.54 -6.59 2.05
CA LEU A 29 3.41 -6.78 0.89
C LEU A 29 4.68 -5.93 0.99
N LEU A 30 4.54 -4.65 1.36
CA LEU A 30 5.66 -3.74 1.53
C LEU A 30 6.61 -4.21 2.65
N PHE A 31 6.05 -4.66 3.78
CA PHE A 31 6.84 -5.16 4.90
C PHE A 31 7.56 -6.47 4.51
N CYS A 32 6.87 -7.42 3.90
CA CYS A 32 7.47 -8.68 3.45
C CYS A 32 8.55 -8.48 2.38
N ALA A 33 8.43 -7.45 1.54
CA ALA A 33 9.45 -7.09 0.57
C ALA A 33 10.65 -6.33 1.17
N GLY A 34 10.58 -5.95 2.45
CA GLY A 34 11.59 -5.13 3.11
C GLY A 34 11.58 -3.66 2.67
N ALA A 35 10.52 -3.19 2.00
CA ALA A 35 10.37 -1.81 1.57
C ALA A 35 10.08 -0.86 2.75
N ILE A 36 9.42 -1.38 3.79
CA ILE A 36 9.17 -0.69 5.05
C ILE A 36 9.63 -1.56 6.22
N THR A 37 10.11 -0.92 7.29
CA THR A 37 10.64 -1.61 8.48
C THR A 37 9.57 -1.99 9.49
N ARG A 38 8.34 -1.47 9.32
CA ARG A 38 7.18 -1.75 10.17
C ARG A 38 5.94 -1.78 9.29
N GLN A 39 5.10 -2.79 9.48
CA GLN A 39 3.78 -2.85 8.86
C GLN A 39 2.83 -1.84 9.53
N GLY A 40 2.32 -0.87 8.77
CA GLY A 40 1.33 0.09 9.22
C GLY A 40 -0.06 -0.51 9.38
N ARG A 41 -0.92 0.21 10.10
CA ARG A 41 -2.32 -0.15 10.35
C ARG A 41 -3.24 0.99 9.99
N VAL A 42 -4.38 0.67 9.40
CA VAL A 42 -5.41 1.64 8.98
C VAL A 42 -6.01 2.31 10.22
N GLU A 43 -6.28 1.53 11.25
CA GLU A 43 -6.86 1.96 12.51
C GLU A 43 -5.97 2.97 13.25
N ASP A 44 -4.65 2.83 13.10
CA ASP A 44 -3.66 3.71 13.71
C ASP A 44 -3.32 4.92 12.81
N GLY A 45 -3.85 4.98 11.58
CA GLY A 45 -3.49 6.02 10.61
C GLY A 45 -2.03 6.00 10.18
N THR A 46 -1.39 4.82 10.22
CA THR A 46 0.06 4.68 10.02
C THR A 46 0.44 3.96 8.72
N THR A 47 -0.52 3.73 7.83
CA THR A 47 -0.29 3.08 6.54
C THR A 47 0.54 3.96 5.61
N THR A 48 1.35 3.34 4.76
CA THR A 48 2.23 4.01 3.80
C THR A 48 1.45 4.70 2.68
N THR A 49 0.29 4.15 2.29
CA THR A 49 -0.44 4.59 1.10
C THR A 49 -1.59 5.56 1.35
N ASP A 50 -2.00 5.77 2.60
CA ASP A 50 -3.05 6.73 2.95
C ASP A 50 -2.39 7.99 3.54
N PHE A 51 -1.99 8.91 2.66
CA PHE A 51 -1.25 10.13 3.00
C PHE A 51 -2.13 11.38 3.05
N ASP A 52 -3.37 11.32 2.57
CA ASP A 52 -4.34 12.40 2.76
C ASP A 52 -4.91 12.33 4.20
N PRO A 53 -4.92 13.46 4.95
CA PRO A 53 -5.53 13.50 6.28
C PRO A 53 -6.98 13.00 6.32
N GLU A 54 -7.73 13.16 5.22
CA GLU A 54 -9.12 12.70 5.14
C GLU A 54 -9.21 11.17 4.99
N GLU A 55 -8.22 10.51 4.37
CA GLU A 55 -8.13 9.05 4.33
C GLU A 55 -7.90 8.48 5.72
N VAL A 56 -6.95 9.06 6.45
CA VAL A 56 -6.66 8.70 7.85
C VAL A 56 -7.87 8.92 8.74
N LYS A 57 -8.52 10.09 8.62
CA LYS A 57 -9.71 10.43 9.42
C LYS A 57 -10.88 9.47 9.16
N ARG A 58 -11.04 9.00 7.91
CA ARG A 58 -12.14 8.10 7.52
C ARG A 58 -11.81 6.62 7.69
N GLY A 59 -10.53 6.27 7.86
CA GLY A 59 -10.07 4.89 7.90
C GLY A 59 -10.28 4.15 6.57
N LEU A 60 -10.22 4.87 5.44
CA LEU A 60 -10.36 4.29 4.11
C LEU A 60 -9.63 5.12 3.05
N SER A 61 -9.00 4.45 2.09
CA SER A 61 -8.35 5.09 0.95
C SER A 61 -9.39 5.77 0.04
N LEU A 62 -9.12 7.02 -0.36
CA LEU A 62 -9.95 7.84 -1.23
C LEU A 62 -9.30 7.99 -2.61
N SER A 63 -7.98 8.05 -2.64
CA SER A 63 -7.18 8.21 -3.86
C SER A 63 -6.43 6.94 -4.22
N LEU A 64 -6.05 6.82 -5.49
CA LEU A 64 -5.13 5.77 -5.92
C LEU A 64 -3.71 6.11 -5.43
N ALA A 65 -3.08 5.14 -4.76
CA ALA A 65 -1.69 5.24 -4.35
C ALA A 65 -0.80 4.26 -5.13
N LEU A 66 0.48 4.60 -5.27
CA LEU A 66 1.50 3.76 -5.90
C LEU A 66 2.60 3.48 -4.88
N ALA A 67 2.97 2.21 -4.72
CA ALA A 67 4.01 1.78 -3.79
C ALA A 67 5.03 0.86 -4.51
N PRO A 68 6.06 1.43 -5.16
CA PRO A 68 7.10 0.66 -5.85
C PRO A 68 8.15 0.12 -4.87
N PHE A 69 8.58 -1.14 -5.05
CA PHE A 69 9.65 -1.79 -4.27
C PHE A 69 10.39 -2.88 -5.06
#